data_AF-A0A7S4W0R7-F1
#
_entry.id   AF-A0A7S4W0R7-F1
#
_cell.length_a   1.000
_cell.length_b   1.000
_cell.length_c   1.000
_cell.angle_alpha   90.00
_cell.angle_beta   90.00
_cell.angle_gamma   90.00
#
_symmetry.space_group_name_H-M   'P 1'
#
loop_
_entity.id
_entity.type
_entity.pdbx_description
1 polymer ?
#
loop_
_entity_poly.entity_id
_entity_poly.type
_entity_poly.pdbx_seq_one_letter_code
_entity_poly.pdbx_strand_id
1 'polypeptide(L)'
;GNIIKVEALHRACVDPRRFVSSLTDLELRRVIRYCREYAMGWLDTGRAPTKFVYNKSICGTCHNASVCMQKMGGGSDKCGAGSGRSTNHAYMARVTFWCTRCQPPEVYNSASNVVTQRQVSESSLSTTNGENLTPDTYHQGDYVQTAASSTTTIIQSPMVSPPTLSQPQQMSSSSLFCPIHGERHTILRRVRKK
;
A
#
# COMPACT_ATOMS: atom_id res chain seq x y z
N GLY A 1 -5.17 6.59 4.25
CA GLY A 1 -6.07 5.46 4.58
C GLY A 1 -5.33 4.13 4.56
N ASN A 2 -5.85 3.09 5.23
CA ASN A 2 -5.12 1.81 5.40
C ASN A 2 -4.89 1.05 4.07
N ILE A 3 -5.88 1.08 3.16
CA ILE A 3 -5.79 0.41 1.85
C ILE A 3 -4.68 1.03 1.00
N ILE A 4 -4.73 2.36 0.80
CA ILE A 4 -3.73 3.10 0.00
C ILE A 4 -2.32 2.86 0.53
N LYS A 5 -2.13 2.95 1.86
CA LYS A 5 -0.84 2.67 2.52
C LYS A 5 -0.31 1.28 2.14
N VAL A 6 -1.15 0.26 2.29
CA VAL A 6 -0.77 -1.15 2.04
C VAL A 6 -0.42 -1.38 0.56
N GLU A 7 -1.28 -0.92 -0.36
CA GLU A 7 -1.09 -1.15 -1.79
C GLU A 7 0.09 -0.35 -2.37
N ALA A 8 0.31 0.88 -1.89
CA ALA A 8 1.44 1.70 -2.30
C ALA A 8 2.79 1.12 -1.83
N LEU A 9 2.88 0.67 -0.57
CA LEU A 9 4.10 0.02 -0.05
C LEU A 9 4.42 -1.27 -0.81
N HIS A 10 3.39 -2.03 -1.18
CA HIS A 10 3.55 -3.24 -1.98
C HIS A 10 4.11 -2.94 -3.38
N ARG A 11 3.53 -1.97 -4.11
CA ARG A 11 4.04 -1.55 -5.42
C ARG A 11 5.44 -0.94 -5.36
N ALA A 12 5.77 -0.27 -4.25
CA ALA A 12 7.11 0.27 -4.01
C ALA A 12 8.14 -0.78 -3.60
N CYS A 13 7.73 -2.03 -3.34
CA CYS A 13 8.58 -3.10 -2.80
C CYS A 13 9.23 -2.75 -1.45
N VAL A 14 8.54 -1.97 -0.61
CA VAL A 14 9.06 -1.53 0.71
C VAL A 14 8.39 -2.31 1.83
N ASP A 15 9.19 -2.97 2.69
CA ASP A 15 8.68 -3.62 3.90
C ASP A 15 8.06 -2.58 4.86
N PRO A 16 6.81 -2.76 5.31
CA PRO A 16 6.13 -1.80 6.18
C PRO A 16 6.76 -1.61 7.57
N ARG A 17 7.76 -2.43 7.93
CA ARG A 17 8.51 -2.34 9.19
C ARG A 17 9.78 -1.51 9.07
N ARG A 18 10.21 -1.14 7.85
CA ARG A 18 11.38 -0.27 7.66
C ARG A 18 11.09 1.14 8.18
N PHE A 19 12.10 1.76 8.77
CA PHE A 19 12.02 3.15 9.19
C PHE A 19 12.08 4.06 7.97
N VAL A 20 11.37 5.19 8.03
CA VAL A 20 11.42 6.20 6.96
C VAL A 20 12.85 6.70 6.76
N SER A 21 13.62 6.83 7.85
CA SER A 21 15.03 7.24 7.83
C SER A 21 15.98 6.22 7.17
N SER A 22 15.57 4.96 6.99
CA SER A 22 16.38 3.96 6.28
C SER A 22 16.01 3.80 4.80
N LEU A 23 15.00 4.54 4.31
CA LEU A 23 14.63 4.52 2.90
C LEU A 23 15.58 5.40 2.09
N THR A 24 16.01 4.90 0.94
CA THR A 24 16.70 5.73 -0.05
C THR A 24 15.74 6.75 -0.66
N ASP A 25 16.26 7.88 -1.17
CA ASP A 25 15.45 8.88 -1.87
C ASP A 25 14.63 8.27 -3.02
N LEU A 26 15.20 7.29 -3.73
CA LEU A 26 14.51 6.59 -4.81
C LEU A 26 13.31 5.79 -4.31
N GLU A 27 13.46 5.06 -3.20
CA GLU A 27 12.37 4.31 -2.56
C GLU A 27 11.28 5.26 -2.07
N LEU A 28 11.65 6.36 -1.41
CA LEU A 28 10.70 7.36 -0.92
C LEU A 28 9.88 7.98 -2.07
N ARG A 29 10.54 8.36 -3.18
CA ARG A 29 9.87 8.85 -4.39
C ARG A 29 8.90 7.82 -4.97
N ARG A 30 9.27 6.53 -5.01
CA ARG A 30 8.38 5.45 -5.47
C ARG A 30 7.14 5.33 -4.59
N VAL A 31 7.30 5.34 -3.26
CA VAL A 31 6.17 5.28 -2.31
C VAL A 31 5.22 6.45 -2.53
N ILE A 32 5.73 7.69 -2.62
CA ILE A 32 4.93 8.89 -2.86
C ILE A 32 4.18 8.79 -4.20
N ARG A 33 4.88 8.40 -5.27
CA ARG A 33 4.28 8.20 -6.59
C ARG A 33 3.13 7.20 -6.54
N TYR A 34 3.34 6.00 -5.98
CA TYR A 34 2.30 4.97 -5.95
C TYR A 34 1.14 5.30 -5.02
N CYS A 35 1.37 6.04 -3.93
CA CYS A 35 0.30 6.61 -3.13
C CYS A 35 -0.60 7.54 -3.97
N ARG A 36 0.02 8.46 -4.72
CA ARG A 36 -0.70 9.41 -5.57
C ARG A 36 -1.45 8.69 -6.69
N GLU A 37 -0.80 7.79 -7.42
CA GLU A 37 -1.45 7.00 -8.49
C GLU A 37 -2.67 6.23 -7.98
N TYR A 38 -2.56 5.55 -6.84
CA TYR A 38 -3.68 4.80 -6.27
C TYR A 38 -4.83 5.71 -5.82
N ALA A 39 -4.50 6.85 -5.20
CA ALA A 39 -5.50 7.82 -4.75
C ALA A 39 -6.23 8.47 -5.93
N MET A 40 -5.50 8.92 -6.95
CA MET A 40 -6.07 9.52 -8.15
C MET A 40 -6.92 8.50 -8.92
N GLY A 41 -6.41 7.29 -9.15
CA GLY A 41 -7.21 6.26 -9.82
C GLY A 41 -8.51 5.89 -9.09
N TRP A 42 -8.53 6.04 -7.76
CA TRP A 42 -9.76 5.90 -7.00
C TRP A 42 -10.71 7.08 -7.24
N LEU A 43 -10.21 8.31 -7.13
CA LEU A 43 -11.02 9.52 -7.35
C LEU A 43 -11.62 9.55 -8.76
N ASP A 44 -10.82 9.24 -9.77
CA ASP A 44 -11.20 9.33 -11.19
C ASP A 44 -12.31 8.32 -11.54
N THR A 45 -12.28 7.13 -10.95
CA THR A 45 -13.23 6.04 -11.28
C THR A 45 -14.37 5.91 -10.26
N GLY A 46 -14.30 6.61 -9.13
CA GLY A 46 -15.17 6.40 -7.97
C GLY A 46 -15.04 5.02 -7.33
N ARG A 47 -14.08 4.18 -7.75
CA ARG A 47 -13.90 2.80 -7.29
C ARG A 47 -12.45 2.55 -6.89
N ALA A 48 -12.26 1.78 -5.81
CA ALA A 48 -10.91 1.40 -5.40
C ALA A 48 -10.20 0.60 -6.50
N PRO A 49 -8.97 0.97 -6.90
CA PRO A 49 -8.16 0.17 -7.82
C PRO A 49 -7.93 -1.26 -7.31
N THR A 50 -7.53 -2.15 -8.21
CA THR A 50 -7.23 -3.56 -7.90
C THR A 50 -6.27 -3.69 -6.72
N LYS A 51 -6.64 -4.54 -5.76
CA LYS A 51 -5.87 -4.80 -4.53
C LYS A 51 -5.06 -6.07 -4.70
N PHE A 52 -3.76 -5.98 -4.49
CA PHE A 52 -2.84 -7.11 -4.62
C PHE A 52 -2.54 -7.80 -3.30
N VAL A 53 -2.62 -7.08 -2.18
CA VAL A 53 -2.28 -7.63 -0.85
C VAL A 53 -3.28 -7.28 0.23
N TYR A 54 -4.03 -6.18 0.12
CA TYR A 54 -4.98 -5.77 1.14
C TYR A 54 -6.14 -6.79 1.27
N ASN A 55 -6.26 -7.39 2.46
CA ASN A 55 -7.25 -8.43 2.74
C ASN A 55 -7.17 -9.62 1.78
N LYS A 56 -5.94 -10.01 1.40
CA LYS A 56 -5.63 -11.20 0.60
C LYS A 56 -4.75 -12.14 1.42
N SER A 57 -4.83 -13.44 1.14
CA SER A 57 -3.94 -14.47 1.71
C SER A 57 -2.74 -14.77 0.81
N ILE A 58 -2.87 -14.52 -0.50
CA ILE A 58 -1.86 -14.75 -1.52
C ILE A 58 -1.60 -13.44 -2.27
N CYS A 59 -0.33 -13.13 -2.54
CA CYS A 59 0.05 -11.93 -3.26
C CYS A 59 -0.43 -11.99 -4.73
N GLY A 60 -1.18 -10.99 -5.17
CA GLY A 60 -1.67 -10.89 -6.54
C GLY A 60 -0.63 -10.51 -7.61
N THR A 61 0.64 -10.25 -7.23
CA THR A 61 1.71 -9.91 -8.17
C THR A 61 2.66 -11.07 -8.40
N CYS A 62 3.17 -11.70 -7.33
CA CYS A 62 4.08 -12.83 -7.50
C CYS A 62 3.37 -14.19 -7.47
N HIS A 63 2.06 -14.23 -7.18
CA HIS A 63 1.15 -15.39 -7.16
C HIS A 63 1.54 -16.58 -6.28
N ASN A 64 2.76 -16.60 -5.74
CA ASN A 64 3.39 -17.76 -5.12
C ASN A 64 3.81 -17.50 -3.66
N ALA A 65 3.55 -16.31 -3.14
CA ALA A 65 3.94 -15.94 -1.77
C ALA A 65 2.71 -15.60 -0.94
N SER A 66 2.75 -16.01 0.33
CA SER A 66 1.75 -15.65 1.33
C SER A 66 1.82 -14.17 1.66
N VAL A 67 0.67 -13.61 2.00
CA VAL A 67 0.56 -12.27 2.55
C VAL A 67 0.57 -12.38 4.07
N CYS A 68 1.54 -11.73 4.70
CA CYS A 68 1.60 -11.58 6.15
C CYS A 68 0.60 -10.53 6.62
N MET A 69 0.08 -10.71 7.83
CA MET A 69 -0.83 -9.78 8.49
C MET A 69 -0.35 -9.54 9.92
N GLN A 70 -0.16 -8.27 10.28
CA GLN A 70 0.21 -7.89 11.65
C GLN A 70 -0.44 -6.58 12.02
N LYS A 71 -0.86 -6.46 13.28
CA LYS A 71 -1.31 -5.19 13.85
C LYS A 71 -0.07 -4.35 14.19
N MET A 72 0.06 -3.21 13.53
CA MET A 72 1.22 -2.31 13.68
C MET A 72 0.78 -0.88 13.97
N GLY A 73 1.65 -0.11 14.64
CA GLY A 73 1.36 1.23 15.13
C GLY A 73 0.68 1.23 16.51
N GLY A 74 0.30 2.41 16.99
CA GLY A 74 -0.20 2.60 18.36
C GLY A 74 0.95 2.58 19.35
N GLY A 75 1.56 3.75 19.56
CA GLY A 75 2.77 3.92 20.36
C GLY A 75 2.73 3.18 21.69
N SER A 76 3.58 2.19 21.82
CA SER A 76 4.07 1.70 23.10
C SER A 76 5.53 2.11 23.22
N ASP A 77 5.82 3.39 23.05
CA ASP A 77 7.14 3.94 23.36
C ASP A 77 7.23 4.00 24.87
N LYS A 78 7.50 2.85 25.49
CA LYS A 78 7.96 2.80 26.88
C LYS A 78 9.41 3.27 26.92
N CYS A 79 9.62 4.56 26.67
CA CYS A 79 10.70 5.31 27.30
C CYS A 79 10.27 5.54 28.76
N GLY A 80 10.23 4.48 29.55
CA GLY A 80 9.72 4.54 30.91
C GLY A 80 9.64 3.13 31.50
N ALA A 81 10.73 2.75 32.16
CA ALA A 81 10.91 1.52 32.92
C ALA A 81 10.00 1.43 34.17
N GLY A 82 8.70 1.70 33.99
CA GLY A 82 7.68 1.55 35.02
C GLY A 82 6.94 0.24 34.85
N SER A 83 7.17 -0.68 35.78
CA SER A 83 6.51 -1.98 35.97
C SER A 83 5.03 -1.86 36.37
N GLY A 84 4.27 -0.98 35.70
CA GLY A 84 2.84 -0.85 35.85
C GLY A 84 2.13 -1.54 34.70
N ARG A 85 1.15 -2.40 35.01
CA ARG A 85 0.13 -2.92 34.09
C ARG A 85 -0.70 -1.76 33.53
N SER A 86 -0.10 -0.95 32.67
CA SER A 86 -0.81 0.05 31.89
C SER A 86 -1.41 -0.67 30.68
N THR A 87 -2.68 -1.00 30.79
CA THR A 87 -3.61 -1.29 29.70
C THR A 87 -3.84 -0.04 28.84
N ASN A 88 -2.78 0.70 28.49
CA ASN A 88 -2.84 1.72 27.47
C ASN A 88 -3.00 1.02 26.13
N HIS A 89 -4.27 0.81 25.79
CA HIS A 89 -4.74 0.31 24.51
C HIS A 89 -3.99 1.03 23.39
N ALA A 90 -3.33 0.28 22.52
CA ALA A 90 -2.74 0.74 21.27
C ALA A 90 -3.84 1.28 20.33
N TYR A 91 -4.40 2.45 20.65
CA TYR A 91 -5.62 3.03 20.10
C TYR A 91 -5.50 3.32 18.59
N MET A 92 -4.27 3.42 18.08
CA MET A 92 -3.97 3.70 16.68
C MET A 92 -3.39 2.50 15.93
N ALA A 93 -3.26 1.33 16.57
CA ALA A 93 -2.71 0.16 15.92
C ALA A 93 -3.65 -0.35 14.82
N ARG A 94 -3.17 -0.41 13.58
CA ARG A 94 -3.94 -0.87 12.40
C ARG A 94 -3.35 -2.15 11.85
N VAL A 95 -4.23 -3.04 11.39
CA VAL A 95 -3.82 -4.24 10.66
C VAL A 95 -3.16 -3.83 9.35
N THR A 96 -1.97 -4.34 9.10
CA THR A 96 -1.19 -4.09 7.89
C THR A 96 -0.88 -5.42 7.22
N PHE A 97 -0.93 -5.43 5.89
CA PHE A 97 -0.74 -6.61 5.04
C PHE A 97 0.50 -6.38 4.16
N TRP A 98 1.32 -7.40 3.94
CA TRP A 98 2.47 -7.31 3.03
C TRP A 98 2.87 -8.68 2.48
N CYS A 99 3.50 -8.69 1.30
CA CYS A 99 4.04 -9.90 0.69
C CYS A 99 5.52 -10.06 1.06
N THR A 100 5.91 -11.18 1.68
CA THR A 100 7.30 -11.42 2.13
C THR A 100 8.31 -11.54 0.99
N ARG A 101 7.84 -11.89 -0.22
CA ARG A 101 8.70 -12.00 -1.41
C ARG A 101 8.87 -10.66 -2.14
N CYS A 102 7.80 -9.90 -2.29
CA CYS A 102 7.83 -8.59 -2.96
C CYS A 102 8.40 -7.48 -2.07
N GLN A 103 8.26 -7.61 -0.76
CA GLN A 103 8.70 -6.65 0.24
C GLN A 103 9.65 -7.37 1.21
N PRO A 104 10.86 -7.76 0.76
CA PRO A 104 11.80 -8.45 1.62
C PRO A 104 12.17 -7.56 2.82
N PRO A 105 12.38 -8.15 4.01
CA PRO A 105 12.96 -7.40 5.11
C PRO A 105 14.30 -6.84 4.66
N GLU A 106 14.63 -5.64 5.12
CA GLU A 106 15.95 -5.05 4.89
C GLU A 106 16.99 -6.06 5.36
N VAL A 107 17.69 -6.68 4.42
CA VAL A 107 18.88 -7.45 4.74
C VAL A 107 19.85 -6.37 5.16
N TYR A 108 20.01 -6.20 6.47
CA TYR A 108 21.07 -5.37 7.02
C TYR A 108 22.35 -5.85 6.34
N ASN A 109 22.82 -5.10 5.34
CA ASN A 109 24.09 -5.34 4.69
C ASN A 109 25.15 -4.94 5.72
N SER A 110 25.30 -5.74 6.77
CA SER A 110 26.26 -5.57 7.85
C SER A 110 27.71 -5.69 7.37
N ALA A 111 27.94 -5.84 6.06
CA ALA A 111 29.24 -6.20 5.48
C ALA A 111 29.90 -5.11 4.61
N SER A 112 29.28 -3.95 4.34
CA SER A 112 29.84 -3.04 3.32
C SER A 112 29.76 -1.56 3.66
N ASN A 113 30.17 -1.18 4.87
CA ASN A 113 30.70 0.17 5.11
C ASN A 113 32.21 0.08 5.29
N VAL A 114 32.92 -0.35 4.23
CA VAL A 114 34.27 0.17 4.00
C VAL A 114 34.06 1.61 3.58
N VAL A 115 34.05 2.48 4.58
CA VAL A 115 34.16 3.93 4.42
C VAL A 115 35.46 4.18 3.66
N THR A 116 35.36 4.25 2.33
CA THR A 116 36.38 4.93 1.54
C THR A 116 36.12 6.41 1.78
N GLN A 117 36.72 6.92 2.87
CA GLN A 117 36.93 8.34 3.06
C GLN A 117 37.70 8.84 1.83
N ARG A 118 36.98 9.38 0.85
CA ARG A 118 37.59 10.28 -0.12
C ARG A 118 38.02 11.50 0.68
N GLN A 119 39.31 11.59 0.98
CA GLN A 119 39.95 12.85 1.32
C GLN A 119 39.67 13.81 0.17
N VAL A 120 38.72 14.72 0.39
CA VAL A 120 38.56 15.91 -0.46
C VAL A 120 39.61 16.88 0.06
N SER A 121 40.73 16.94 -0.65
CA SER A 121 41.71 17.98 -0.48
C SER A 121 41.06 19.32 -0.83
N GLU A 122 40.83 20.17 0.18
CA GLU A 122 40.40 21.54 0.02
C GLU A 122 41.42 22.30 -0.85
N SER A 123 40.98 22.72 -2.03
CA SER A 123 41.67 23.73 -2.83
C SER A 123 40.87 25.02 -2.70
N SER A 124 41.35 25.89 -1.83
CA SER A 124 40.86 27.25 -1.60
C SER A 124 41.13 28.13 -2.82
N LEU A 125 40.07 28.59 -3.47
CA LEU A 125 40.13 29.72 -4.39
C LEU A 125 38.95 30.66 -4.14
N SER A 126 39.32 31.79 -3.57
CA SER A 126 38.56 33.01 -3.37
C SER A 126 37.83 33.43 -4.65
N THR A 127 36.54 33.74 -4.57
CA THR A 127 35.87 34.54 -5.61
C THR A 127 34.93 35.54 -4.94
N THR A 128 35.08 36.77 -5.41
CA THR A 128 34.59 38.04 -4.91
C THR A 128 33.09 38.27 -5.08
N ASN A 129 32.58 39.14 -4.20
CA ASN A 129 31.28 39.83 -4.19
C ASN A 129 30.72 40.20 -5.57
N GLY A 130 29.39 40.14 -5.68
CA GLY A 130 28.63 40.75 -6.76
C GLY A 130 27.12 40.65 -6.51
N GLU A 131 26.56 41.74 -6.00
CA GLU A 131 25.13 42.02 -5.88
C GLU A 131 24.40 41.82 -7.22
N ASN A 132 23.18 41.28 -7.19
CA ASN A 132 22.01 41.94 -7.80
C ASN A 132 20.72 41.18 -7.50
N LEU A 133 19.79 41.93 -6.90
CA LEU A 133 18.39 41.62 -6.74
C LEU A 133 17.69 41.74 -8.10
N THR A 134 16.98 40.71 -8.53
CA THR A 134 15.86 40.86 -9.48
C THR A 134 14.65 40.04 -8.99
N PRO A 135 13.45 40.64 -8.92
CA PRO A 135 12.23 39.91 -8.64
C PRO A 135 11.64 39.38 -9.95
N ASP A 136 11.75 38.08 -10.20
CA ASP A 136 11.10 37.47 -11.37
C ASP A 136 9.61 37.27 -11.14
N THR A 137 8.88 38.16 -11.82
CA THR A 137 7.53 38.10 -12.35
C THR A 137 7.00 36.68 -12.55
N TYR A 138 5.92 36.34 -11.82
CA TYR A 138 5.09 35.18 -12.10
C TYR A 138 4.35 35.40 -13.43
N HIS A 139 4.78 34.72 -14.49
CA HIS A 139 4.03 34.61 -15.74
C HIS A 139 2.85 33.65 -15.55
N GLN A 140 1.65 34.21 -15.62
CA GLN A 140 0.38 33.50 -15.70
C GLN A 140 0.29 32.87 -17.09
N GLY A 141 0.48 31.56 -17.17
CA GLY A 141 0.34 30.78 -18.40
C GLY A 141 -1.12 30.41 -18.64
N ASP A 142 -1.71 30.99 -19.68
CA ASP A 142 -3.02 30.65 -20.21
C ASP A 142 -3.05 29.18 -20.67
N TYR A 143 -3.92 28.39 -20.04
CA TYR A 143 -4.17 27.00 -20.42
C TYR A 143 -5.19 27.01 -21.57
N VAL A 144 -4.70 26.90 -22.81
CA VAL A 144 -5.53 26.70 -23.99
C VAL A 144 -6.20 25.33 -23.90
N GLN A 145 -7.52 25.36 -23.75
CA GLN A 145 -8.38 24.19 -23.61
C GLN A 145 -8.68 23.62 -25.00
N THR A 146 -7.87 22.67 -25.49
CA THR A 146 -8.17 21.92 -26.71
C THR A 146 -9.20 20.83 -26.40
N ALA A 147 -10.46 21.11 -26.68
CA ALA A 147 -11.55 20.14 -26.66
C ALA A 147 -11.35 19.13 -27.80
N ALA A 148 -10.85 17.93 -27.49
CA ALA A 148 -10.92 16.80 -28.39
C ALA A 148 -12.31 16.15 -28.26
N SER A 149 -13.18 16.42 -29.23
CA SER A 149 -14.45 15.71 -29.43
C SER A 149 -14.15 14.26 -29.83
N SER A 150 -14.26 13.35 -28.87
CA SER A 150 -14.27 11.91 -29.14
C SER A 150 -15.67 11.49 -29.56
N THR A 151 -15.85 11.27 -30.86
CA THR A 151 -17.03 10.65 -31.45
C THR A 151 -17.16 9.20 -30.96
N THR A 152 -18.10 8.96 -30.04
CA THR A 152 -18.44 7.63 -29.55
C THR A 152 -19.32 6.92 -30.57
N THR A 153 -18.74 6.04 -31.37
CA THR A 153 -19.48 5.10 -32.23
C THR A 153 -20.18 4.08 -31.34
N ILE A 154 -21.50 4.19 -31.21
CA ILE A 154 -22.37 3.21 -30.53
C ILE A 154 -22.51 2.01 -31.47
N ILE A 155 -21.74 0.95 -31.22
CA ILE A 155 -21.98 -0.37 -31.83
C ILE A 155 -23.09 -1.03 -31.01
N GLN A 156 -24.28 -1.11 -31.61
CA GLN A 156 -25.43 -1.83 -31.08
C GLN A 156 -25.15 -3.33 -31.13
N SER A 157 -24.83 -3.93 -29.98
CA SER A 157 -24.71 -5.39 -29.86
C SER A 157 -26.09 -6.03 -29.97
N PRO A 158 -26.24 -7.15 -30.71
CA PRO A 158 -27.50 -7.87 -30.84
C PRO A 158 -27.96 -8.43 -29.48
N MET A 159 -29.26 -8.34 -29.22
CA MET A 159 -29.89 -8.87 -28.00
C MET A 159 -29.70 -10.39 -27.94
N VAL A 160 -28.92 -10.84 -26.97
CA VAL A 160 -28.84 -12.26 -26.60
C VAL A 160 -29.94 -12.54 -25.59
N SER A 161 -30.78 -13.52 -25.92
CA SER A 161 -31.90 -14.00 -25.11
C SER A 161 -31.46 -14.44 -23.70
N PRO A 162 -32.31 -14.24 -22.68
CA PRO A 162 -31.98 -14.61 -21.30
C PRO A 162 -31.86 -16.14 -21.16
N PRO A 163 -30.88 -16.63 -20.37
CA PRO A 163 -30.74 -18.05 -20.08
C PRO A 163 -31.90 -18.54 -19.21
N THR A 164 -32.48 -19.67 -19.62
CA THR A 164 -33.50 -20.44 -18.91
C THR A 164 -33.04 -20.76 -17.49
N LEU A 165 -33.90 -20.46 -16.52
CA LEU A 165 -33.70 -20.70 -15.10
C LEU A 165 -33.70 -22.22 -14.82
N SER A 166 -32.52 -22.84 -14.78
CA SER A 166 -32.36 -24.22 -14.32
C SER A 166 -32.56 -24.30 -12.81
N GLN A 167 -33.44 -25.20 -12.39
CA GLN A 167 -33.79 -25.47 -10.99
C GLN A 167 -32.56 -25.72 -10.11
N PRO A 168 -32.59 -25.32 -8.82
CA PRO A 168 -31.53 -25.66 -7.88
C PRO A 168 -31.55 -27.16 -7.58
N GLN A 169 -30.51 -27.88 -8.03
CA GLN A 169 -30.20 -29.20 -7.51
C GLN A 169 -29.83 -29.07 -6.02
N GLN A 170 -30.55 -29.82 -5.18
CA GLN A 170 -30.18 -30.04 -3.79
C GLN A 170 -28.79 -30.70 -3.76
N MET A 171 -27.76 -29.90 -3.50
CA MET A 171 -26.44 -30.44 -3.16
C MET A 171 -26.53 -31.01 -1.75
N SER A 172 -26.37 -32.33 -1.67
CA SER A 172 -26.14 -33.06 -0.42
C SER A 172 -24.95 -32.44 0.29
N SER A 173 -25.16 -32.09 1.56
CA SER A 173 -24.15 -31.56 2.46
C SER A 173 -23.07 -32.61 2.73
N SER A 174 -22.02 -32.62 1.92
CA SER A 174 -20.79 -33.32 2.25
C SER A 174 -20.10 -32.57 3.39
N SER A 175 -20.04 -33.22 4.54
CA SER A 175 -19.33 -32.74 5.73
C SER A 175 -17.85 -32.54 5.39
N LEU A 176 -17.39 -31.28 5.47
CA LEU A 176 -15.99 -30.93 5.34
C LEU A 176 -15.26 -31.36 6.62
N PHE A 177 -14.78 -32.61 6.63
CA PHE A 177 -13.88 -33.12 7.66
C PHE A 177 -12.47 -32.55 7.46
N CYS A 178 -12.00 -31.76 8.43
CA CYS A 178 -10.58 -31.41 8.54
C CYS A 178 -9.91 -32.41 9.49
N PRO A 179 -9.00 -33.29 9.01
CA PRO A 179 -8.41 -34.36 9.83
C PRO A 179 -7.52 -33.86 10.98
N ILE A 180 -7.16 -32.57 11.00
CA ILE A 180 -6.29 -31.98 12.01
C ILE A 180 -7.08 -31.35 13.16
N HIS A 181 -8.33 -30.92 12.93
CA HIS A 181 -9.02 -30.01 13.86
C HIS A 181 -10.27 -30.57 14.55
N GLY A 182 -10.71 -31.78 14.22
CA GLY A 182 -11.94 -32.37 14.77
C GLY A 182 -13.19 -31.54 14.46
N GLU A 183 -14.35 -32.09 14.80
CA GLU A 183 -15.65 -31.48 14.52
C GLU A 183 -15.85 -30.22 15.38
N ARG A 184 -15.69 -29.03 14.78
CA ARG A 184 -16.02 -27.76 15.45
C ARG A 184 -17.46 -27.37 15.13
N HIS A 185 -18.36 -27.63 16.07
CA HIS A 185 -19.74 -27.11 16.02
C HIS A 185 -19.72 -25.58 16.10
N THR A 186 -19.89 -24.93 14.94
CA THR A 186 -20.02 -23.47 14.89
C THR A 186 -21.46 -23.08 15.20
N ILE A 187 -21.75 -22.68 16.44
CA ILE A 187 -23.08 -22.18 16.82
C ILE A 187 -23.22 -20.73 16.31
N LEU A 188 -23.93 -20.55 15.20
CA LEU A 188 -24.29 -19.22 14.70
C LEU A 188 -25.48 -18.66 15.50
N ARG A 189 -25.22 -17.79 16.47
CA ARG A 189 -26.29 -17.03 17.15
C ARG A 189 -26.71 -15.84 16.29
N ARG A 190 -27.96 -15.87 15.81
CA ARG A 190 -28.59 -14.76 15.07
C ARG A 190 -28.89 -13.61 16.03
N VAL A 191 -28.19 -12.48 15.88
CA VAL A 191 -28.47 -11.25 16.63
C VAL A 191 -29.68 -10.56 16.01
N ARG A 192 -30.80 -10.47 16.74
CA ARG A 192 -31.93 -9.61 16.38
C ARG A 192 -31.60 -8.18 16.83
N LYS A 193 -31.63 -7.22 15.91
CA LYS A 193 -31.63 -5.78 16.26
C LYS A 193 -33.01 -5.43 16.82
N LYS A 194 -33.04 -4.74 17.95
CA LYS A 194 -34.23 -4.05 18.48
C LYS A 194 -34.42 -2.74 17.72
#